data_AF-A0A3D4FHU3-F1
#
_entry.id   AF-A0A3D4FHU3-F1
#
_cell.length_a   1.000
_cell.length_b   1.000
_cell.length_c   1.000
_cell.angle_alpha   90.00
_cell.angle_beta   90.00
_cell.angle_gamma   90.00
#
_symmetry.space_group_name_H-M   'P 1'
#
loop_
_entity.id
_entity.type
_entity.pdbx_description
1 polymer ?
#
loop_
_entity_poly.entity_id
_entity_poly.type
_entity_poly.pdbx_seq_one_letter_code
_entity_poly.pdbx_strand_id
1 'polypeptide(L)'
;TLGANPNSEHGDITKNNVSEILEKNNILLGNFLCQGKIDPKITEMFKKMGANGPHVMTEERLERHEEALKHPNEEDFKAARDFIKAALDKYSKGEY
;
A
#
# COMPACT_ATOMS: atom_id res chain seq x y z
N THR A 1 -3.76 -1.69 4.19
CA THR A 1 -3.01 -2.42 3.13
C THR A 1 -3.35 -1.81 1.79
N LEU A 2 -2.52 -2.02 0.77
CA LEU A 2 -2.71 -1.52 -0.60
C LEU A 2 -2.55 -2.68 -1.60
N GLY A 3 -3.49 -2.88 -2.52
CA GLY A 3 -3.36 -3.94 -3.53
C GLY A 3 -2.25 -3.68 -4.57
N ALA A 4 -1.84 -2.42 -4.73
CA ALA A 4 -0.70 -2.02 -5.54
C ALA A 4 0.61 -2.04 -4.73
N ASN A 5 1.74 -1.94 -5.43
CA ASN A 5 3.06 -1.81 -4.80
C ASN A 5 3.10 -0.53 -3.92
N PRO A 6 3.40 -0.64 -2.60
CA PRO A 6 3.50 0.49 -1.68
C PRO A 6 4.53 1.57 -2.06
N ASN A 7 5.54 1.20 -2.85
CA ASN A 7 6.63 2.07 -3.32
C ASN A 7 6.37 2.62 -4.73
N SER A 8 5.15 2.49 -5.25
CA SER A 8 4.74 3.10 -6.52
C SER A 8 4.23 4.53 -6.34
N GLU A 9 4.13 5.28 -7.44
CA GLU A 9 3.47 6.60 -7.46
C GLU A 9 2.06 6.54 -6.84
N HIS A 10 1.29 5.49 -7.11
CA HIS A 10 -0.03 5.30 -6.50
C HIS A 10 0.05 5.15 -4.97
N GLY A 11 1.08 4.47 -4.46
CA GLY A 11 1.36 4.38 -3.03
C GLY A 11 1.70 5.74 -2.42
N ASP A 12 2.51 6.55 -3.10
CA ASP A 12 2.88 7.90 -2.65
C ASP A 12 1.67 8.83 -2.62
N ILE A 13 0.88 8.86 -3.69
CA ILE A 13 -0.39 9.61 -3.74
C ILE A 13 -1.32 9.17 -2.60
N THR A 14 -1.44 7.87 -2.34
CA THR A 14 -2.27 7.36 -1.24
C THR A 14 -1.79 7.87 0.12
N LYS A 15 -0.49 7.82 0.40
CA LYS A 15 0.09 8.34 1.65
C LYS A 15 -0.15 9.84 1.79
N ASN A 16 0.11 10.62 0.74
CA ASN A 16 -0.02 12.08 0.77
C ASN A 16 -1.47 12.52 1.00
N ASN A 17 -2.44 11.89 0.31
CA ASN A 17 -3.85 12.21 0.48
C ASN A 17 -4.33 11.90 1.91
N VAL A 18 -3.88 10.78 2.49
CA VAL A 18 -4.20 10.42 3.88
C VAL A 18 -3.58 11.42 4.85
N SER A 19 -2.32 11.79 4.66
CA SER A 19 -1.66 12.83 5.45
C SER A 19 -2.42 14.15 5.43
N GLU A 20 -2.75 14.65 4.24
CA GLU A 20 -3.46 15.92 4.07
C GLU A 20 -4.82 15.93 4.80
N ILE A 21 -5.53 14.80 4.82
CA ILE A 21 -6.82 14.69 5.52
C ILE A 21 -6.62 14.64 7.04
N LEU A 22 -5.68 13.83 7.52
CA LEU A 22 -5.53 13.54 8.94
C LEU A 22 -4.81 14.66 9.70
N GLU A 23 -3.82 15.32 9.12
CA GLU A 23 -3.02 16.39 9.74
C GLU A 23 -3.86 17.63 10.08
N LYS A 24 -5.03 17.81 9.45
CA LYS A 24 -5.93 18.94 9.72
C LYS A 24 -6.41 19.00 11.17
N ASN A 25 -6.58 17.85 11.82
CA ASN A 25 -7.16 17.75 13.16
C ASN A 25 -6.43 16.77 14.08
N ASN A 26 -5.30 16.20 13.63
CA ASN A 26 -4.56 15.18 14.37
C ASN A 26 -3.05 15.42 14.28
N ILE A 27 -2.32 14.91 15.26
CA ILE A 27 -0.87 14.71 15.16
C ILE A 27 -0.65 13.38 14.43
N LEU A 28 -0.17 13.45 13.20
CA LEU A 28 0.13 12.25 12.42
C LEU A 28 1.57 11.79 12.70
N LEU A 29 1.72 10.64 13.35
CA LEU A 29 3.04 10.09 13.70
C LEU A 29 3.76 9.39 12.52
N GLY A 30 3.12 9.36 11.34
CA GLY A 30 3.63 8.79 10.10
C GLY A 30 2.61 7.92 9.38
N ASN A 31 3.00 7.40 8.21
CA ASN A 31 2.20 6.49 7.40
C ASN A 31 2.95 5.20 7.10
N PHE A 32 2.23 4.09 7.06
CA PHE A 32 2.75 2.80 6.64
C PHE A 32 1.78 2.11 5.67
N LEU A 33 2.30 1.66 4.54
CA LEU A 33 1.57 0.87 3.57
C LEU A 33 2.24 -0.51 3.44
N CYS A 34 1.47 -1.54 3.77
CA CYS A 34 1.79 -2.93 3.47
C CYS A 34 1.10 -3.34 2.17
N GLN A 35 1.83 -4.04 1.29
CA GLN A 35 1.21 -4.62 0.10
C GLN A 35 0.21 -5.69 0.53
N GLY A 36 -1.01 -5.59 0.03
CA GLY A 36 -2.07 -6.54 0.28
C GLY A 36 -2.16 -7.54 -0.85
N LYS A 37 -2.55 -8.77 -0.50
CA LYS A 37 -2.96 -9.77 -1.46
C LYS A 37 -4.08 -9.24 -2.36
N ILE A 38 -3.89 -9.36 -3.67
CA ILE A 38 -4.98 -9.13 -4.63
C ILE A 38 -5.79 -10.43 -4.73
N ASP A 39 -7.10 -10.34 -4.58
CA ASP A 39 -8.00 -11.47 -4.81
C ASP A 39 -7.91 -11.90 -6.29
N PRO A 40 -7.62 -13.18 -6.60
CA PRO A 40 -7.59 -13.68 -7.98
C PRO A 40 -8.83 -13.32 -8.81
N LYS A 41 -10.01 -13.18 -8.20
CA LYS A 41 -11.25 -12.75 -8.87
C LYS A 41 -11.14 -11.36 -9.48
N ILE A 42 -10.36 -10.46 -8.87
CA ILE A 42 -10.09 -9.12 -9.42
C ILE A 42 -9.23 -9.23 -10.68
N THR A 43 -8.22 -10.10 -10.66
CA THR A 43 -7.39 -10.40 -11.83
C THR A 43 -8.24 -10.97 -12.98
N GLU A 44 -9.12 -11.93 -12.68
CA GLU A 44 -10.04 -12.51 -13.66
C GLU A 44 -11.04 -11.49 -14.22
N MET A 45 -11.57 -10.62 -13.36
CA MET A 45 -12.47 -9.54 -13.78
C MET A 45 -11.78 -8.62 -14.79
N PHE A 46 -10.55 -8.18 -14.52
CA PHE A 46 -9.80 -7.33 -15.43
C PHE A 46 -9.43 -8.04 -16.75
N LYS A 47 -9.14 -9.35 -16.72
CA LYS A 47 -8.96 -10.14 -17.95
C LYS A 47 -10.23 -10.14 -18.84
N LYS A 48 -11.42 -10.11 -18.23
CA LYS A 48 -12.71 -10.10 -18.95
C LYS A 48 -13.14 -8.72 -19.44
N MET A 49 -12.66 -7.63 -18.82
CA MET A 49 -13.03 -6.24 -19.18
C MET A 49 -12.45 -5.78 -20.53
N GLY A 50 -11.57 -6.57 -21.16
CA GLY A 50 -11.02 -6.28 -22.49
C GLY A 50 -9.81 -5.34 -22.48
N ALA A 51 -9.36 -4.94 -23.67
CA ALA A 51 -8.06 -4.29 -23.87
C ALA A 51 -8.10 -2.74 -23.90
N ASN A 52 -9.19 -2.13 -23.43
CA ASN A 52 -9.36 -0.67 -23.48
C ASN A 52 -9.50 -0.06 -22.07
N GLY A 53 -8.77 1.03 -21.82
CA GLY A 53 -8.86 1.84 -20.61
C GLY A 53 -7.70 1.64 -19.61
N PRO A 54 -7.75 2.32 -18.45
CA PRO A 54 -6.67 2.28 -17.44
C PRO A 54 -6.59 0.94 -16.68
N HIS A 55 -7.56 0.06 -16.89
CA HIS A 55 -7.70 -1.23 -16.20
C HIS A 55 -7.31 -2.45 -17.04
N VAL A 56 -6.68 -2.22 -18.19
CA VAL A 56 -6.20 -3.31 -19.04
C VAL A 56 -5.22 -4.18 -18.26
N MET A 57 -5.42 -5.50 -18.38
CA MET A 57 -4.53 -6.50 -17.80
C MET A 57 -3.36 -6.74 -18.75
N THR A 58 -2.35 -5.88 -18.67
CA THR A 58 -1.05 -6.10 -19.33
C THR A 58 -0.27 -7.20 -18.63
N GLU A 59 0.76 -7.73 -19.30
CA GLU A 59 1.67 -8.73 -18.73
C GLU A 59 2.34 -8.21 -17.44
N GLU A 60 2.89 -7.00 -17.47
CA GLU A 60 3.46 -6.32 -16.29
C GLU A 60 2.46 -6.18 -15.13
N ARG A 61 1.17 -5.95 -15.43
CA ARG A 61 0.13 -5.89 -14.39
C ARG A 61 -0.15 -7.26 -13.82
N LEU A 62 -0.13 -8.30 -14.65
CA LEU A 62 -0.30 -9.68 -14.19
C LEU A 62 0.85 -10.08 -13.27
N GLU A 63 2.09 -9.77 -13.62
CA GLU A 63 3.27 -10.01 -12.77
C GLU A 63 3.14 -9.30 -11.43
N ARG A 64 2.69 -8.04 -11.41
CA ARG A 64 2.41 -7.31 -10.16
C ARG A 64 1.31 -7.98 -9.32
N HIS A 65 0.29 -8.53 -9.96
CA HIS A 65 -0.77 -9.26 -9.26
C HIS A 65 -0.25 -10.58 -8.67
N GLU A 66 0.60 -11.31 -9.40
CA GLU A 66 1.24 -12.53 -8.93
C GLU A 66 2.19 -12.26 -7.76
N GLU A 67 2.97 -11.18 -7.84
CA GLU A 67 3.84 -10.76 -6.73
C GLU A 67 3.01 -10.41 -5.49
N ALA A 68 1.91 -9.68 -5.66
CA ALA A 68 1.02 -9.33 -4.56
C ALA A 68 0.46 -10.55 -3.81
N LEU A 69 0.34 -11.73 -4.45
CA LEU A 69 -0.12 -12.95 -3.78
C LEU A 69 0.81 -13.43 -2.67
N LYS A 70 2.09 -13.04 -2.72
CA LYS A 70 3.11 -13.37 -1.73
C LYS A 70 3.02 -12.48 -0.49
N HIS A 71 2.25 -11.39 -0.54
CA HIS A 71 2.12 -10.41 0.52
C HIS A 71 0.75 -10.48 1.23
N PRO A 72 0.65 -10.16 2.53
CA PRO A 72 1.75 -9.80 3.41
C PRO A 72 2.64 -11.01 3.73
N ASN A 73 3.95 -10.78 3.80
CA ASN A 73 4.97 -11.76 4.17
C ASN A 73 5.62 -11.40 5.53
N GLU A 74 6.63 -12.19 5.95
CA GLU A 74 7.35 -11.93 7.20
C GLU A 74 8.10 -10.58 7.22
N GLU A 75 8.57 -10.12 6.06
CA GLU A 75 9.22 -8.81 5.94
C GLU A 75 8.20 -7.68 6.12
N ASP A 76 7.00 -7.82 5.56
CA ASP A 76 5.90 -6.87 5.77
C ASP A 76 5.53 -6.78 7.25
N PHE A 77 5.43 -7.92 7.94
CA PHE A 77 5.16 -7.95 9.38
C PHE A 77 6.29 -7.31 10.18
N LYS A 78 7.54 -7.54 9.79
CA LYS A 78 8.70 -6.88 10.41
C LYS A 78 8.65 -5.37 10.20
N ALA A 79 8.42 -4.92 8.97
CA ALA A 79 8.33 -3.50 8.62
C ALA A 79 7.20 -2.80 9.38
N ALA A 80 6.04 -3.46 9.54
CA ALA A 80 4.94 -2.93 10.34
C ALA A 80 5.33 -2.74 11.81
N ARG A 81 6.00 -3.74 12.42
CA ARG A 81 6.48 -3.64 13.81
C ARG A 81 7.50 -2.53 13.97
N ASP A 82 8.44 -2.43 13.04
CA ASP A 82 9.51 -1.43 13.09
C ASP A 82 8.94 -0.01 12.91
N PHE A 83 7.95 0.16 12.03
CA PHE A 83 7.22 1.41 11.86
C PHE A 83 6.54 1.85 13.16
N ILE A 84 5.78 0.96 13.83
CA ILE A 84 5.09 1.31 15.07
C ILE A 84 6.08 1.66 16.18
N LYS A 85 7.18 0.91 16.32
CA LYS A 85 8.23 1.24 17.29
C LYS A 85 8.81 2.63 17.04
N ALA A 86 9.13 2.97 15.79
CA ALA A 86 9.67 4.27 15.44
C ALA A 86 8.66 5.41 15.70
N ALA A 87 7.38 5.19 15.38
CA ALA A 87 6.32 6.16 15.64
C ALA A 87 6.12 6.43 17.14
N LEU A 88 6.15 5.38 17.98
CA LEU A 88 6.05 5.50 19.43
C LEU A 88 7.28 6.17 20.04
N ASP A 89 8.48 5.88 19.53
CA ASP A 89 9.72 6.53 19.98
C ASP A 89 9.67 8.04 19.71
N LYS A 90 9.31 8.46 18.49
CA LYS A 90 9.09 9.87 18.14
C LYS A 90 8.08 10.54 19.06
N TYR A 91 6.93 9.89 19.27
CA TYR A 91 5.91 10.41 20.18
C TYR A 91 6.43 10.60 21.61
N SER A 92 7.17 9.62 22.13
CA SER A 92 7.72 9.68 23.49
C SER A 92 8.75 10.80 23.69
N LYS A 93 9.41 11.24 22.61
CA LYS A 93 10.39 12.34 22.59
C LYS A 93 9.78 13.70 22.26
N GLY A 94 8.53 13.75 21.84
CA GLY A 94 7.89 14.99 21.34
C GLY A 94 8.39 15.42 19.94
N GLU A 95 8.88 14.48 19.14
CA GLU A 95 9.44 14.70 17.79
C GLU A 95 8.41 14.36 16.70
N TYR A 96 7.27 15.06 16.69
CA TYR A 96 6.16 14.81 15.75
C TYR A 96 5.76 16.05 14.95
#